data_AF-C8NB18-F1
#
_entry.id   AF-C8NB18-F1
#
_cell.length_a   1.000
_cell.length_b   1.000
_cell.length_c   1.000
_cell.angle_alpha   90.00
_cell.angle_beta   90.00
_cell.angle_gamma   90.00
#
_symmetry.space_group_name_H-M   'P 1'
#
loop_
_entity.id
_entity.type
_entity.pdbx_description
1 polymer ?
#
loop_
_entity_poly.entity_id
_entity_poly.type
_entity_poly.pdbx_seq_one_letter_code
_entity_poly.pdbx_strand_id
1 'polypeptide(L)'
;MKKLTILILASMTIMSCSFRGFKPAPDASAHWRLHKWANPYDTNTNEGFNAYADKQLQDFRDCNIDPYGGGFVKMNYNTNSEAEGYLCIESKGWYYTKGPVCLVKWRFFDDPKCVEWRKQRGLINAPRPKKYTT
;
A
#
# COMPACT_ATOMS: atom_id res chain seq x y z
N MET A 1 -11.34 -41.51 -41.22
CA MET A 1 -12.15 -40.73 -40.25
C MET A 1 -11.49 -40.62 -38.87
N LYS A 2 -10.97 -41.70 -38.26
CA LYS A 2 -10.33 -41.67 -36.92
C LYS A 2 -9.17 -40.66 -36.75
N LYS A 3 -8.33 -40.47 -37.78
CA LYS A 3 -7.21 -39.49 -37.74
C LYS A 3 -7.68 -38.03 -37.70
N LEU A 4 -8.83 -37.72 -38.29
CA LEU A 4 -9.40 -36.38 -38.29
C LEU A 4 -10.01 -36.03 -36.92
N THR A 5 -10.61 -37.03 -36.25
CA THR A 5 -11.19 -36.87 -34.90
C THR A 5 -10.14 -36.57 -33.84
N ILE A 6 -8.95 -37.16 -33.95
CA ILE A 6 -7.83 -36.93 -33.02
C ILE A 6 -7.29 -35.50 -33.17
N LEU A 7 -7.20 -34.99 -34.39
CA LEU A 7 -6.77 -33.60 -34.68
C LEU A 7 -7.75 -32.56 -34.14
N ILE A 8 -9.06 -32.85 -34.18
CA ILE A 8 -10.10 -31.96 -33.65
C ILE A 8 -10.12 -31.96 -32.11
N LEU A 9 -9.85 -33.09 -31.46
CA LEU A 9 -9.72 -33.13 -30.00
C LEU A 9 -8.48 -32.37 -29.51
N ALA A 10 -7.37 -32.46 -30.25
CA ALA A 10 -6.13 -31.77 -29.93
C ALA A 10 -6.22 -30.24 -30.11
N SER A 11 -7.08 -29.72 -31.00
CA SER A 11 -7.26 -28.27 -31.16
C SER A 11 -8.13 -27.65 -30.05
N MET A 12 -9.08 -28.40 -29.48
CA MET A 12 -9.93 -27.92 -28.38
C MET A 12 -9.16 -27.72 -27.06
N THR A 13 -8.08 -28.48 -26.82
CA THR A 13 -7.26 -28.33 -25.60
C THR A 13 -6.28 -27.16 -25.66
N ILE A 14 -5.97 -26.63 -26.85
CA ILE A 14 -5.08 -25.47 -27.00
C ILE A 14 -5.86 -24.16 -26.74
N MET A 15 -7.18 -24.15 -27.00
CA MET A 15 -8.04 -22.99 -26.73
C MET A 15 -8.41 -22.85 -25.25
N SER A 16 -8.38 -23.92 -24.44
CA SER A 16 -8.62 -23.83 -22.99
C SER A 16 -7.42 -23.27 -22.21
N CYS A 17 -6.23 -23.23 -22.81
CA CYS A 17 -5.07 -22.52 -22.26
C CYS A 17 -5.05 -21.03 -22.62
N SER A 18 -6.08 -20.51 -23.29
CA SER A 18 -6.37 -19.08 -23.33
C SER A 18 -7.00 -18.67 -22.00
N PHE A 19 -6.25 -18.87 -20.92
CA PHE A 19 -6.52 -18.24 -19.63
C PHE A 19 -6.85 -16.78 -19.94
N ARG A 20 -8.04 -16.35 -19.53
CA ARG A 20 -8.45 -14.95 -19.46
C ARG A 20 -7.33 -14.19 -18.74
N GLY A 21 -6.36 -13.71 -19.53
CA GLY A 21 -4.98 -13.49 -19.08
C GLY A 21 -4.98 -12.85 -17.71
N PHE A 22 -4.24 -13.45 -16.77
CA PHE A 22 -4.13 -12.98 -15.39
C PHE A 22 -4.13 -11.46 -15.42
N LYS A 23 -5.29 -10.85 -15.15
CA LYS A 23 -5.39 -9.41 -15.09
C LYS A 23 -4.65 -9.12 -13.80
N PRO A 24 -3.47 -8.47 -13.84
CA PRO A 24 -2.85 -8.03 -12.60
C PRO A 24 -3.95 -7.29 -11.84
N ALA A 25 -4.08 -7.59 -10.54
CA ALA A 25 -5.07 -6.94 -9.71
C ALA A 25 -5.01 -5.44 -10.04
N PRO A 26 -6.14 -4.81 -10.41
CA PRO A 26 -6.15 -3.42 -10.84
C PRO A 26 -5.36 -2.62 -9.83
N ASP A 27 -4.35 -1.89 -10.30
CA ASP A 27 -3.42 -1.06 -9.52
C ASP A 27 -3.95 -0.81 -8.10
N ALA A 28 -3.62 -1.75 -7.21
CA ALA A 28 -3.82 -1.61 -5.79
C ALA A 28 -2.56 -1.01 -5.16
N SER A 29 -1.66 -0.42 -5.96
CA SER A 29 -0.26 -0.14 -5.64
C SER A 29 -0.10 1.12 -4.78
N ALA A 30 -1.00 1.28 -3.82
CA ALA A 30 -0.83 2.25 -2.79
C ALA A 30 0.25 1.74 -1.82
N HIS A 31 1.40 2.39 -1.83
CA HIS A 31 2.56 2.04 -1.03
C HIS A 31 3.07 3.28 -0.29
N TRP A 32 3.95 3.05 0.67
CA TRP A 32 4.61 4.08 1.44
C TRP A 32 5.85 4.57 0.70
N ARG A 33 6.06 5.89 0.68
CA ARG A 33 7.26 6.53 0.13
C ARG A 33 7.79 7.57 1.10
N LEU A 34 9.10 7.68 1.24
CA LEU A 34 9.70 8.70 2.10
C LEU A 34 9.72 10.05 1.37
N HIS A 35 9.15 11.09 1.98
CA HIS A 35 9.16 12.44 1.42
C HIS A 35 10.59 13.03 1.47
N LYS A 36 11.03 13.66 0.38
CA LYS A 36 12.32 14.39 0.26
C LYS A 36 13.61 13.61 0.49
N TRP A 37 13.57 12.31 0.79
CA TRP A 37 14.79 11.50 0.82
C TRP A 37 15.46 11.40 -0.56
N ALA A 38 14.68 11.55 -1.63
CA ALA A 38 15.17 11.54 -2.99
C ALA A 38 15.71 12.91 -3.40
N ASN A 39 16.90 13.27 -2.92
CA ASN A 39 17.89 13.59 -3.93
C ASN A 39 18.26 12.25 -4.57
N PRO A 40 17.91 11.99 -5.85
CA PRO A 40 18.21 10.70 -6.47
C PRO A 40 19.70 10.33 -6.36
N TYR A 41 20.60 11.30 -6.19
CA TYR A 41 22.03 11.06 -5.98
C TYR A 41 22.39 10.47 -4.60
N ASP A 42 21.60 10.70 -3.55
CA ASP A 42 21.93 10.22 -2.20
C ASP A 42 21.76 8.70 -2.10
N THR A 43 20.76 8.13 -2.76
CA THR A 43 20.49 6.68 -2.79
C THR A 43 21.29 5.89 -3.84
N ASN A 44 22.04 6.58 -4.72
CA ASN A 44 22.82 5.91 -5.77
C ASN A 44 24.16 5.33 -5.26
N THR A 45 24.45 5.54 -3.97
CA THR A 45 25.57 4.91 -3.27
C THR A 45 25.07 3.73 -2.43
N ASN A 46 25.94 2.75 -2.18
CA ASN A 46 25.62 1.65 -1.26
C ASN A 46 25.25 2.18 0.13
N GLU A 47 25.92 3.22 0.60
CA GLU A 47 25.68 3.84 1.91
C GLU A 47 24.29 4.48 1.99
N GLY A 48 23.88 5.25 0.98
CA GLY A 48 22.56 5.87 0.98
C GLY A 48 21.42 4.89 0.74
N PHE A 49 21.64 3.82 -0.02
CA PHE A 49 20.69 2.70 -0.09
C PHE A 49 20.53 2.00 1.26
N ASN A 50 21.63 1.69 1.95
CA ASN A 50 21.59 1.08 3.28
C ASN A 50 20.90 1.99 4.30
N ALA A 51 21.22 3.30 4.31
CA ALA A 51 20.58 4.26 5.19
C ALA A 51 19.07 4.38 4.95
N TYR A 52 18.62 4.30 3.69
CA TYR A 52 17.20 4.23 3.36
C TYR A 52 16.55 2.96 3.92
N ALA A 53 17.17 1.80 3.70
CA ALA A 53 16.66 0.52 4.15
C ALA A 53 16.58 0.44 5.68
N ASP A 54 17.61 0.91 6.38
CA ASP A 54 17.67 0.98 7.84
C ASP A 54 16.59 1.91 8.39
N LYS A 55 16.42 3.09 7.78
CA LYS A 55 15.36 4.03 8.15
C LYS A 55 13.97 3.45 7.92
N GLN A 56 13.74 2.79 6.78
CA GLN A 56 12.47 2.12 6.49
C GLN A 56 12.18 1.06 7.56
N LEU A 57 13.14 0.17 7.81
CA LEU A 57 12.97 -0.91 8.77
C LEU A 57 12.67 -0.38 10.18
N GLN A 58 13.42 0.62 10.64
CA GLN A 58 13.25 1.22 11.95
C GLN A 58 11.90 1.93 12.07
N ASP A 59 11.60 2.85 11.16
CA ASP A 59 10.39 3.66 11.22
C ASP A 59 9.11 2.82 11.15
N PHE A 60 9.10 1.82 10.28
CA PHE A 60 7.95 0.94 10.13
C PHE A 60 7.72 0.11 11.40
N ARG A 61 8.79 -0.44 11.99
CA ARG A 61 8.69 -1.19 13.25
C ARG A 61 8.23 -0.31 14.42
N ASP A 62 8.77 0.91 14.53
CA ASP A 62 8.36 1.88 15.55
C ASP A 62 6.85 2.16 15.50
N CYS A 63 6.29 2.20 14.29
CA CYS A 63 4.87 2.48 14.03
C CYS A 63 3.99 1.22 13.86
N ASN A 64 4.51 0.03 14.16
CA ASN A 64 3.82 -1.26 13.97
C ASN A 64 3.30 -1.50 12.54
N ILE A 65 4.04 -1.03 11.55
CA ILE A 65 3.81 -1.27 10.13
C ILE A 65 4.78 -2.35 9.64
N ASP A 66 4.31 -3.25 8.79
CA ASP A 66 5.13 -4.23 8.12
C ASP A 66 6.07 -3.52 7.12
N PRO A 67 7.41 -3.59 7.30
CA PRO A 67 8.36 -2.93 6.40
C PRO A 67 8.27 -3.44 4.95
N TYR A 68 7.71 -4.62 4.72
CA TYR A 68 7.57 -5.22 3.39
C TYR A 68 6.18 -4.95 2.79
N GLY A 69 5.11 -5.31 3.51
CA GLY A 69 3.74 -5.19 3.05
C GLY A 69 3.08 -3.83 3.29
N GLY A 70 3.64 -2.98 4.16
CA GLY A 70 3.07 -1.67 4.49
C GLY A 70 1.75 -1.71 5.28
N GLY A 71 1.36 -2.90 5.73
CA GLY A 71 0.16 -3.14 6.54
C GLY A 71 0.45 -3.00 8.04
N PHE A 72 -0.58 -2.67 8.83
CA PHE A 72 -0.43 -2.66 10.28
C PHE A 72 -0.36 -4.10 10.82
N VAL A 73 0.63 -4.37 11.68
CA VAL A 73 0.97 -5.72 12.14
C VAL A 73 1.03 -5.88 13.66
N LYS A 74 0.75 -4.82 14.44
CA LYS A 74 0.74 -4.80 15.92
C LYS A 74 1.85 -5.67 16.54
N MET A 75 3.10 -5.30 16.29
CA MET A 75 4.28 -6.03 16.76
C MET A 75 4.64 -5.70 18.22
N ASN A 76 4.22 -4.53 18.72
CA ASN A 76 4.42 -4.08 20.10
C ASN A 76 3.15 -3.38 20.66
N TYR A 77 3.20 -2.95 21.92
CA TYR A 77 2.09 -2.29 22.63
C TYR A 77 2.07 -0.75 22.49
N ASN A 78 2.96 -0.15 21.69
CA ASN A 78 3.13 1.32 21.66
C ASN A 78 2.13 2.05 20.74
N THR A 79 1.40 1.34 19.87
CA THR A 79 0.29 1.91 19.09
C THR A 79 -0.98 1.10 19.33
N ASN A 80 -2.08 1.78 19.60
CA ASN A 80 -3.32 1.13 20.03
C ASN A 80 -4.24 0.77 18.86
N SER A 81 -4.02 1.34 17.67
CA SER A 81 -4.85 1.10 16.49
C SER A 81 -4.08 1.20 15.17
N GLU A 82 -4.68 0.67 14.10
CA GLU A 82 -4.15 0.79 12.74
C GLU A 82 -4.08 2.25 12.27
N ALA A 83 -5.07 3.09 12.64
CA ALA A 83 -5.06 4.51 12.32
C ALA A 83 -3.88 5.24 12.99
N GLU A 84 -3.58 4.90 14.26
CA GLU A 84 -2.42 5.46 14.97
C GLU A 84 -1.10 5.04 14.33
N GLY A 85 -0.96 3.77 13.93
CA GLY A 85 0.24 3.31 13.22
C GLY A 85 0.45 4.05 11.90
N TYR A 86 -0.61 4.30 11.14
CA TYR A 86 -0.52 5.05 9.89
C TYR A 86 -0.25 6.55 10.08
N LEU A 87 -0.81 7.17 11.12
CA LEU A 87 -0.47 8.55 11.47
C LEU A 87 0.98 8.68 11.97
N CYS A 88 1.46 7.68 12.71
CA CYS A 88 2.85 7.59 13.16
C CYS A 88 3.81 7.57 11.97
N ILE A 89 3.60 6.69 10.99
CA ILE A 89 4.52 6.59 9.85
C ILE A 89 4.47 7.86 8.98
N GLU A 90 3.28 8.47 8.84
CA GLU A 90 3.13 9.77 8.18
C GLU A 90 3.93 10.88 8.87
N SER A 91 3.92 10.92 10.21
CA SER A 91 4.69 11.90 11.00
C SER A 91 6.21 11.75 10.87
N LYS A 92 6.70 10.53 10.55
CA LYS A 92 8.11 10.24 10.29
C LYS A 92 8.56 10.62 8.87
N GLY A 93 7.67 11.24 8.10
CA GLY A 93 7.94 11.77 6.75
C GLY A 93 7.58 10.81 5.62
N TRP A 94 7.01 9.65 5.91
CA TRP A 94 6.49 8.77 4.87
C TRP A 94 5.13 9.27 4.39
N TYR A 95 4.81 9.08 3.12
CA TYR A 95 3.50 9.39 2.58
C TYR A 95 2.96 8.18 1.83
N TYR A 96 1.65 7.96 1.99
CA TYR A 96 0.93 6.95 1.24
C TYR A 96 0.63 7.49 -0.16
N THR A 97 0.95 6.75 -1.21
CA THR A 97 0.86 7.27 -2.60
C THR A 97 -0.55 7.65 -3.03
N LYS A 98 -1.59 7.14 -2.37
CA LYS A 98 -2.99 7.56 -2.61
C LYS A 98 -3.37 8.87 -1.93
N GLY A 99 -2.53 9.40 -1.04
CA GLY A 99 -2.79 10.57 -0.21
C GLY A 99 -2.91 10.24 1.28
N PRO A 100 -3.09 11.25 2.15
CA PRO A 100 -3.11 11.06 3.60
C PRO A 100 -4.15 10.03 4.03
N VAL A 101 -3.76 9.11 4.91
CA VAL A 101 -4.59 7.96 5.29
C VAL A 101 -5.95 8.39 5.83
N CYS A 102 -6.00 9.44 6.64
CA CYS A 102 -7.22 10.00 7.20
C CYS A 102 -8.18 10.63 6.18
N LEU A 103 -7.76 10.80 4.92
CA LEU A 103 -8.58 11.30 3.82
C LEU A 103 -8.96 10.20 2.84
N VAL A 104 -8.08 9.22 2.62
CA VAL A 104 -8.21 8.29 1.49
C VAL A 104 -8.74 6.93 1.91
N LYS A 105 -8.54 6.52 3.17
CA LYS A 105 -9.06 5.26 3.69
C LYS A 105 -10.40 5.48 4.37
N TRP A 106 -11.47 5.06 3.71
CA TRP A 106 -12.86 5.20 4.20
C TRP A 106 -13.07 4.76 5.64
N ARG A 107 -12.45 3.65 6.06
CA ARG A 107 -12.57 3.12 7.42
C ARG A 107 -12.06 4.09 8.50
N PHE A 108 -11.06 4.92 8.19
CA PHE A 108 -10.43 5.81 9.17
C PHE A 108 -10.96 7.23 9.10
N PHE A 109 -11.85 7.54 8.16
CA PHE A 109 -12.35 8.91 8.00
C PHE A 109 -12.98 9.43 9.30
N ASP A 110 -13.80 8.61 9.97
CA ASP A 110 -14.44 8.96 11.25
C ASP A 110 -13.64 8.54 12.49
N ASP A 111 -12.41 8.04 12.34
CA ASP A 111 -11.57 7.69 13.49
C ASP A 111 -11.26 8.97 14.30
N PRO A 112 -11.42 8.99 15.64
CA PRO A 112 -11.18 10.18 16.45
C PRO A 112 -9.82 10.83 16.21
N LYS A 113 -8.76 10.03 16.02
CA LYS A 113 -7.41 10.53 15.73
C LYS A 113 -7.35 11.20 14.36
N CYS A 114 -8.05 10.65 13.38
CA CYS A 114 -8.15 11.25 12.05
C CYS A 114 -9.02 12.50 12.01
N VAL A 115 -10.08 12.57 12.82
CA VAL A 115 -10.88 13.79 12.99
C VAL A 115 -10.03 14.90 13.61
N GLU A 116 -9.28 14.58 14.67
CA GLU A 116 -8.35 15.53 15.30
C GLU A 116 -7.26 15.99 14.33
N TRP A 117 -6.63 15.05 13.63
CA TRP A 117 -5.60 15.32 12.62
C TRP A 117 -6.10 16.27 11.51
N ARG A 118 -7.35 16.07 11.05
CA ARG A 118 -8.00 16.94 10.05
C ARG A 118 -8.29 18.32 10.62
N LYS A 119 -8.81 18.39 11.85
CA LYS A 119 -9.11 19.66 12.54
C LYS A 119 -7.85 20.53 12.67
N GLN A 120 -6.73 19.94 13.10
CA GLN A 120 -5.44 20.63 13.23
C GLN A 120 -4.91 21.20 11.90
N ARG A 121 -5.39 20.69 10.76
CA ARG A 121 -4.96 21.07 9.40
C ARG A 121 -5.99 21.87 8.62
N GLY A 122 -7.12 22.23 9.25
CA GLY A 122 -8.22 22.92 8.55
C GLY A 122 -8.95 22.05 7.52
N LEU A 123 -8.86 20.72 7.62
CA LEU A 123 -9.41 19.75 6.67
C LEU A 123 -10.71 19.09 7.15
N ILE A 124 -11.43 19.74 8.07
CA ILE A 124 -12.64 19.15 8.66
C ILE A 124 -13.75 18.91 7.63
N ASN A 125 -13.81 19.75 6.59
CA ASN A 125 -14.77 19.66 5.49
C ASN A 125 -14.26 18.82 4.30
N ALA A 126 -13.16 18.06 4.46
CA ALA A 126 -12.66 17.21 3.39
C ALA A 126 -13.73 16.19 2.94
N PRO A 127 -13.84 15.91 1.63
CA PRO A 127 -14.85 14.99 1.13
C PRO A 127 -14.62 13.59 1.67
N ARG A 128 -15.71 12.91 2.06
CA ARG A 128 -15.65 11.54 2.52
C ARG A 128 -15.23 10.63 1.36
N PRO A 129 -14.17 9.80 1.52
CA PRO A 129 -13.79 8.86 0.48
C PRO A 129 -14.89 7.81 0.29
N LYS A 130 -15.02 7.26 -0.92
CA LYS A 130 -15.97 6.17 -1.17
C LYS A 130 -15.51 4.91 -0.47
N LYS A 131 -16.46 4.15 0.11
CA LYS A 131 -16.17 2.79 0.55
C LYS A 131 -15.87 1.96 -0.69
N TYR A 132 -14.66 1.40 -0.79
CA TYR A 132 -14.39 0.39 -1.81
C TYR A 132 -15.24 -0.84 -1.49
N THR A 133 -16.27 -1.07 -2.29
CA THR A 133 -17.01 -2.34 -2.35
C THR A 133 -16.27 -3.21 -3.36
N THR A 134 -15.42 -4.12 -2.87
CA THR A 134 -14.96 -5.28 -3.64
C THR A 134 -16.11 -6.21 -3.94
#